data_AF-A0A5K1BMQ3-F1
#
_entry.id   AF-A0A5K1BMQ3-F1
#
_cell.length_a   1.000
_cell.length_b   1.000
_cell.length_c   1.000
_cell.angle_alpha   90.00
_cell.angle_beta   90.00
_cell.angle_gamma   90.00
#
_symmetry.space_group_name_H-M   'P 1'
#
loop_
_entity.id
_entity.type
_entity.pdbx_description
1 polymer ?
#
loop_
_entity_poly.entity_id
_entity_poly.type
_entity_poly.pdbx_seq_one_letter_code
_entity_poly.pdbx_strand_id
1 'polypeptide(L)' 'FEEELPGVDAFVCTADPWKEPPLLVIGTVLSLMAYDYPPEKLSVYLSDDGGSDLTLYALLEASAYSKHWLPFCRKFKIEP' A
#
# COMPACT_ATOMS: atom_id res chain seq x y z
N PHE A 1 22.70 10.14 1.96
CA PHE A 1 21.89 9.68 0.82
C PHE A 1 20.40 9.64 1.13
N GLU A 2 19.92 8.97 2.18
CA GLU A 2 18.47 8.98 2.52
C GLU A 2 17.89 10.39 2.77
N GLU A 3 18.66 11.29 3.39
CA GLU A 3 18.26 12.69 3.56
C GLU A 3 18.11 13.45 2.23
N GLU A 4 18.80 13.02 1.17
CA GLU A 4 18.77 13.66 -0.17
C GLU A 4 17.63 13.12 -1.06
N LEU A 5 16.92 12.08 -0.62
CA LEU A 5 15.79 11.53 -1.37
C LEU A 5 14.61 12.53 -1.37
N PRO A 6 13.92 12.73 -2.51
CA PRO A 6 12.75 13.62 -2.59
C PRO A 6 11.54 13.04 -1.85
N GLY A 7 10.49 13.82 -1.68
CA GLY A 7 9.17 13.26 -1.36
C GLY A 7 8.61 12.51 -2.58
N VAL A 8 7.96 11.37 -2.35
CA VAL A 8 7.31 10.54 -3.37
C VAL A 8 5.87 10.27 -2.96
N ASP A 9 4.95 10.60 -3.85
CA ASP A 9 3.54 10.25 -3.74
C ASP A 9 3.23 9.16 -4.77
N ALA A 10 2.79 7.99 -4.30
CA ALA A 10 2.39 6.87 -5.14
C ALA A 10 0.86 6.77 -5.19
N PHE A 11 0.30 6.78 -6.40
CA PHE A 11 -1.13 6.60 -6.62
C PHE A 11 -1.41 5.20 -7.14
N VAL A 12 -2.29 4.48 -6.45
CA VAL A 12 -2.90 3.24 -6.91
C VAL A 12 -4.33 3.58 -7.32
N CYS A 13 -4.71 3.24 -8.54
CA CYS A 13 -6.05 3.45 -9.05
C CYS A 13 -6.70 2.10 -9.34
N THR A 14 -7.98 1.97 -9.02
CA THR A 14 -8.81 0.80 -9.32
C THR A 14 -10.20 1.29 -9.73
N ALA A 15 -10.90 0.52 -10.57
CA ALA A 15 -12.22 0.92 -11.07
C ALA A 15 -13.27 -0.19 -11.00
N ASP A 16 -12.86 -1.48 -11.05
CA ASP A 16 -13.81 -2.59 -11.08
C ASP A 16 -13.35 -3.71 -10.13
N PRO A 17 -14.01 -3.91 -8.98
CA PRO A 17 -13.58 -4.90 -7.98
C PRO A 17 -13.67 -6.36 -8.48
N TRP A 18 -14.35 -6.63 -9.60
CA TRP A 18 -14.41 -7.97 -10.18
C TRP A 18 -13.23 -8.24 -11.12
N LYS A 19 -12.76 -7.21 -11.84
CA LYS A 19 -11.58 -7.31 -12.71
C LYS A 19 -10.28 -7.08 -11.93
N GLU A 20 -10.36 -6.25 -10.91
CA GLU A 20 -9.27 -5.88 -10.00
C GLU A 20 -9.68 -6.27 -8.58
N PRO A 21 -9.60 -7.57 -8.23
CA PRO A 21 -9.98 -8.06 -6.91
C PRO A 21 -9.36 -7.22 -5.78
N PRO A 22 -10.14 -6.80 -4.76
CA PRO A 22 -9.66 -5.98 -3.66
C PRO A 22 -8.37 -6.49 -3.00
N LEU A 23 -8.23 -7.82 -2.86
CA LEU A 23 -7.03 -8.42 -2.28
C LEU A 23 -5.76 -8.12 -3.09
N LEU A 24 -5.85 -8.08 -4.42
CA LEU A 24 -4.73 -7.74 -5.29
C LEU A 24 -4.39 -6.25 -5.19
N VAL A 25 -5.42 -5.39 -5.22
CA VAL A 25 -5.26 -3.93 -5.06
C VAL A 25 -4.57 -3.60 -3.73
N ILE A 26 -5.03 -4.22 -2.65
CA ILE A 26 -4.45 -4.06 -1.31
C ILE A 26 -3.05 -4.66 -1.21
N GLY A 27 -2.78 -5.78 -1.89
CA GLY A 27 -1.43 -6.33 -2.00
C GLY A 27 -0.45 -5.30 -2.59
N THR A 28 -0.86 -4.58 -3.63
CA THR A 28 -0.07 -3.48 -4.22
C THR A 28 0.15 -2.35 -3.21
N VAL A 29 -0.89 -1.92 -2.48
CA VAL A 29 -0.78 -0.88 -1.45
C VAL A 29 0.20 -1.29 -0.35
N LEU A 30 0.08 -2.51 0.19
CA LEU A 30 0.97 -3.02 1.24
C LEU A 30 2.41 -3.17 0.74
N SER A 31 2.61 -3.58 -0.52
CA SER A 31 3.93 -3.65 -1.14
C SER A 31 4.59 -2.28 -1.25
N LEU A 32 3.83 -1.24 -1.65
CA LEU A 32 4.32 0.14 -1.69
C LEU A 32 4.65 0.65 -0.29
N MET A 33 3.82 0.38 0.72
CA MET A 33 4.09 0.81 2.10
C MET A 33 5.32 0.11 2.71
N ALA A 34 5.66 -1.09 2.24
CA ALA A 34 6.81 -1.88 2.68
C ALA A 34 8.11 -1.55 1.94
N TYR A 35 8.07 -0.64 0.96
CA TYR A 35 9.23 -0.28 0.15
C TYR A 35 10.38 0.26 1.01
N ASP A 36 11.62 0.02 0.56
CA ASP A 36 12.83 0.53 1.22
C ASP A 36 13.02 2.02 0.90
N TYR A 37 12.17 2.84 1.52
CA TYR A 37 12.15 4.30 1.40
C TYR A 37 11.89 4.95 2.76
N PRO A 38 12.42 6.16 3.03
CA PRO A 38 12.10 6.87 4.26
C PRO A 38 10.58 7.06 4.42
N PRO A 39 9.96 6.58 5.52
CA PRO A 39 8.50 6.54 5.66
C PRO A 39 7.86 7.93 5.73
N GLU A 40 8.60 8.95 6.15
CA GLU A 40 8.17 10.35 6.14
C GLU A 40 8.21 10.99 4.76
N LYS A 41 8.80 10.31 3.77
CA LYS A 41 8.94 10.78 2.39
C LYS A 41 8.14 9.97 1.38
N LEU A 42 7.48 8.89 1.79
CA LEU A 42 6.63 8.07 0.93
C LEU A 42 5.17 8.16 1.38
N SER A 43 4.32 8.73 0.52
CA SER A 43 2.87 8.71 0.71
C SER A 43 2.23 7.77 -0.31
N VAL A 44 1.24 6.99 0.12
CA VAL A 44 0.50 6.07 -0.77
C VAL A 44 -0.98 6.45 -0.75
N TYR A 45 -1.55 6.62 -1.93
CA TYR A 45 -2.95 6.98 -2.14
C TYR A 45 -3.65 5.88 -2.94
N LEU A 46 -4.86 5.50 -2.52
CA LEU A 46 -5.74 4.61 -3.28
C LEU A 46 -6.94 5.42 -3.79
N SER A 47 -7.12 5.49 -5.10
CA SER A 47 -8.30 6.05 -5.76
C SER A 47 -9.14 4.89 -6.30
N ASP A 48 -10.39 4.79 -5.84
CA ASP A 48 -11.35 3.79 -6.31
C ASP A 48 -12.48 4.47 -7.09
N ASP A 49 -12.39 4.44 -8.41
CA ASP A 49 -13.40 4.99 -9.32
C ASP A 49 -14.68 4.14 -9.35
N GLY A 50 -14.60 2.89 -8.92
CA GLY A 50 -15.72 1.97 -8.79
C GLY A 50 -16.55 2.17 -7.53
N GLY A 51 -16.01 2.92 -6.55
CA GLY A 51 -16.66 3.18 -5.27
C GLY A 51 -17.04 1.88 -4.54
N SER A 52 -16.16 0.87 -4.55
CA SER A 52 -16.48 -0.45 -4.03
C SER A 52 -16.39 -0.52 -2.51
N ASP A 53 -17.49 -0.89 -1.87
CA ASP A 53 -17.52 -1.20 -0.43
C ASP A 53 -16.53 -2.31 -0.06
N LEU A 54 -16.28 -3.26 -0.98
CA LEU A 54 -15.33 -4.36 -0.76
C LEU A 54 -13.87 -3.86 -0.78
N THR A 55 -13.52 -2.94 -1.68
CA THR A 55 -12.20 -2.30 -1.72
C THR A 55 -11.97 -1.47 -0.46
N LEU A 56 -12.98 -0.71 -0.03
CA LEU A 56 -12.91 0.06 1.21
C LEU A 56 -12.72 -0.84 2.44
N TYR A 57 -13.50 -1.92 2.54
CA TYR A 57 -13.38 -2.90 3.63
C TYR A 57 -11.99 -3.54 3.64
N ALA A 58 -11.50 -3.98 2.49
CA ALA A 58 -10.17 -4.57 2.36
C ALA A 58 -9.06 -3.58 2.77
N LEU A 59 -9.18 -2.29 2.41
CA LEU A 59 -8.23 -1.25 2.82
C LEU A 59 -8.23 -1.04 4.33
N LEU A 60 -9.41 -1.05 4.98
CA LEU A 60 -9.53 -0.92 6.42
C LEU A 60 -8.84 -2.08 7.16
N GLU A 61 -9.09 -3.31 6.73
CA GLU A 61 -8.44 -4.50 7.30
C GLU A 61 -6.91 -4.48 7.05
N ALA A 62 -6.49 -4.05 5.85
CA ALA A 62 -5.08 -3.91 5.52
C ALA A 62 -4.38 -2.84 6.37
N SER A 63 -5.06 -1.74 6.69
CA SER A 63 -4.54 -0.72 7.60
C SER A 63 -4.23 -1.31 8.97
N ALA A 64 -5.12 -2.15 9.51
CA ALA A 64 -4.87 -2.87 10.76
C ALA A 64 -3.71 -3.86 10.63
N TYR A 65 -3.69 -4.65 9.55
CA TYR A 65 -2.65 -5.65 9.28
C TYR A 65 -1.25 -5.03 9.06
N SER A 66 -1.18 -3.84 8.44
CA SER A 66 0.07 -3.14 8.13
C SER A 66 0.95 -2.90 9.36
N LYS A 67 0.34 -2.73 10.54
CA LYS A 67 1.02 -2.58 11.82
C LYS A 67 1.87 -3.78 12.20
N HIS A 68 1.52 -4.97 11.69
CA HIS A 68 2.27 -6.21 11.89
C HIS A 68 3.18 -6.51 10.69
N TRP A 69 2.68 -6.31 9.48
CA TRP A 69 3.38 -6.65 8.24
C TRP A 69 4.58 -5.75 7.98
N LEU A 70 4.44 -4.42 8.06
CA LEU A 70 5.52 -3.50 7.69
C LEU A 70 6.76 -3.63 8.59
N PRO A 71 6.64 -3.74 9.93
CA PRO A 71 7.80 -3.99 10.78
C PRO A 71 8.45 -5.35 10.51
N PHE A 72 7.64 -6.37 10.19
CA PHE A 72 8.14 -7.69 9.82
C PHE A 72 8.98 -7.62 8.54
N CYS A 73 8.46 -7.01 7.47
CA CYS A 73 9.18 -6.86 6.21
C CYS A 73 10.52 -6.16 6.39
N ARG A 74 10.51 -5.01 7.07
CA ARG A 74 11.72 -4.20 7.29
C ARG A 74 12.75 -4.91 8.17
N LYS A 75 12.30 -5.62 9.21
CA LYS A 75 13.20 -6.35 10.13
C LYS A 75 13.90 -7.52 9.45
N PHE A 76 13.18 -8.26 8.62
CA PHE A 76 13.70 -9.47 8.00
C PHE A 76 14.19 -9.27 6.56
N LYS A 77 14.03 -8.06 6.01
CA LYS A 77 14.39 -7.71 4.62
C LYS A 77 13.82 -8.72 3.63
N ILE A 78 12.55 -9.06 3.81
CA ILE A 78 11.88 -10.00 2.90
C ILE A 78 11.54 -9.28 1.60
N GLU A 79 11.75 -9.96 0.49
CA GLU A 79 11.37 -9.54 -0.85
C GLU A 79 10.37 -10.55 -1.42
N PRO A 80 9.52 -10.16 -2.40
CA PRO A 80 8.58 -11.06 -3.07
C PRO A 80 9.26 -12.29 -3.71
#